data_AF-A0A1G7FS14-F1
#
_entry.id   AF-A0A1G7FS14-F1
#
_cell.length_a   1.000
_cell.length_b   1.000
_cell.length_c   1.000
_cell.angle_alpha   90.00
_cell.angle_beta   90.00
_cell.angle_gamma   90.00
#
_symmetry.space_group_name_H-M   'P 1'
#
loop_
_entity.id
_entity.type
_entity.pdbx_description
1 polymer ?
#
loop_
_entity_poly.entity_id
_entity_poly.type
_entity_poly.pdbx_seq_one_letter_code
_entity_poly.pdbx_strand_id
1 'polypeptide(L)'
;MNSEVEGQTPTAAPTVARKYAHTIKPGFTAVPWGPKDKIAASILKMGTVGAVFSAAFTGGRQQLFDSRPHYGTDSGAYGERVGADYARQSVQAMMNGGMSAILRDDPRYYVLGAGHSFKSRVVYAAERVLITHKDSGGDTANIPLLTGIVASQALANGIYPERDRDWARVATGSLGSIASRMGTQEFKEFGDDIRQYLRHKIKKN
;
A
#
# COMPACT_ATOMS: atom_id res chain seq x y z
N MET A 1 -19.42 5.90 55.82
CA MET A 1 -18.95 6.71 54.68
C MET A 1 -17.81 5.95 54.03
N ASN A 2 -18.13 5.06 53.10
CA ASN A 2 -17.13 4.31 52.34
C ASN A 2 -16.95 5.02 51.01
N SER A 3 -15.82 5.69 50.84
CA SER A 3 -15.36 6.24 49.57
C SER A 3 -14.86 5.08 48.70
N GLU A 4 -15.66 4.72 47.70
CA GLU A 4 -15.29 3.76 46.65
C GLU A 4 -14.13 4.35 45.82
N VAL A 5 -13.05 3.58 45.77
CA VAL A 5 -11.90 3.83 44.91
C VAL A 5 -12.36 3.59 43.48
N GLU A 6 -12.42 4.66 42.68
CA GLU A 6 -12.70 4.62 41.25
C GLU A 6 -11.79 3.59 40.57
N GLY A 7 -12.42 2.60 39.95
CA GLY A 7 -11.75 1.55 39.19
C GLY A 7 -11.02 2.14 38.01
N GLN A 8 -9.69 2.23 38.12
CA GLN A 8 -8.81 2.33 36.97
C GLN A 8 -9.12 1.13 36.05
N THR A 9 -9.70 1.44 34.88
CA THR A 9 -9.94 0.45 33.84
C THR A 9 -8.58 -0.16 33.45
N PRO A 10 -8.42 -1.49 33.42
CA PRO A 10 -7.14 -2.09 33.03
C PRO A 10 -6.82 -1.65 31.60
N THR A 11 -5.72 -0.93 31.41
CA THR A 11 -5.22 -0.62 30.07
C THR A 11 -4.83 -1.96 29.43
N ALA A 12 -5.66 -2.45 28.50
CA ALA A 12 -5.40 -3.72 27.81
C ALA A 12 -3.98 -3.69 27.23
N ALA A 13 -3.20 -4.75 27.48
CA ALA A 13 -1.82 -4.83 26.99
C ALA A 13 -1.77 -4.59 25.47
N PRO A 14 -0.81 -3.79 24.97
CA PRO A 14 -0.73 -3.49 23.54
C PRO A 14 -0.59 -4.80 22.76
N THR A 15 -1.48 -5.03 21.81
CA THR A 15 -1.48 -6.26 21.02
C THR A 15 -0.36 -6.19 19.98
N VAL A 16 0.51 -7.19 19.89
CA VAL A 16 1.62 -7.16 18.93
C VAL A 16 1.12 -7.52 17.53
N ALA A 17 1.49 -6.74 16.51
CA ALA A 17 1.12 -7.02 15.13
C ALA A 17 1.85 -8.28 14.58
N ARG A 18 1.21 -8.99 13.65
CA ARG A 18 1.82 -10.15 12.98
C ARG A 18 3.15 -9.76 12.32
N LYS A 19 4.18 -10.62 12.44
CA LYS A 19 5.44 -10.46 11.69
C LYS A 19 5.14 -10.33 10.18
N TYR A 20 5.81 -9.40 9.50
CA TYR A 20 5.59 -9.07 8.09
C TYR A 20 4.23 -8.44 7.72
N ALA A 21 3.46 -7.94 8.70
CA ALA A 21 2.29 -7.12 8.42
C ALA A 21 2.69 -5.78 7.77
N HIS A 22 2.15 -5.51 6.58
CA HIS A 22 2.33 -4.25 5.85
C HIS A 22 1.35 -3.14 6.26
N THR A 23 0.38 -3.50 7.11
CA THR A 23 -0.60 -2.59 7.70
C THR A 23 -0.66 -2.88 9.19
N ILE A 24 -0.48 -1.84 10.01
CA ILE A 24 -0.57 -1.90 11.47
C ILE A 24 -1.89 -1.26 11.88
N LYS A 25 -2.71 -1.99 12.65
CA LYS A 25 -4.02 -1.54 13.10
C LYS A 25 -3.90 -0.64 14.36
N PRO A 26 -4.92 0.20 14.65
CA PRO A 26 -4.92 0.99 15.88
C PRO A 26 -4.81 0.08 17.10
N GLY A 27 -4.01 0.48 18.09
CA GLY A 27 -3.75 -0.29 19.31
C GLY A 27 -2.78 -1.47 19.14
N PHE A 28 -2.26 -1.70 17.93
CA PHE A 28 -1.21 -2.69 17.71
C PHE A 28 0.17 -2.08 17.67
N THR A 29 1.12 -2.72 18.34
CA THR A 29 2.54 -2.36 18.26
C THR A 29 3.23 -3.16 17.17
N ALA A 30 3.92 -2.46 16.28
CA ALA A 30 4.63 -3.06 15.17
C ALA A 30 5.94 -3.70 15.64
N VAL A 31 6.17 -4.97 15.29
CA VAL A 31 7.47 -5.63 15.56
C VAL A 31 8.57 -4.91 14.77
N PRO A 32 9.69 -4.49 15.37
CA PRO A 32 10.80 -3.87 14.65
C PRO A 32 11.30 -4.78 13.53
N TRP A 33 11.55 -4.22 12.33
CA TRP A 33 12.09 -4.97 11.19
C TRP A 33 13.52 -4.55 10.91
N GLY A 34 14.43 -5.52 10.90
CA GLY A 34 15.78 -5.28 10.39
C GLY A 34 15.80 -5.18 8.85
N PRO A 35 16.95 -4.83 8.25
CA PRO A 35 17.13 -4.80 6.80
C PRO A 35 16.65 -6.07 6.08
N LYS A 36 16.98 -7.26 6.63
CA LYS A 36 16.58 -8.54 6.06
C LYS A 36 15.07 -8.78 6.14
N ASP A 37 14.42 -8.37 7.24
CA ASP A 37 12.97 -8.52 7.41
C ASP A 37 12.20 -7.66 6.41
N LYS A 38 12.71 -6.48 6.06
CA LYS A 38 12.10 -5.59 5.05
C LYS A 38 12.14 -6.19 3.64
N ILE A 39 13.26 -6.81 3.28
CA ILE A 39 13.40 -7.54 2.01
C ILE A 39 12.46 -8.76 2.01
N ALA A 40 12.48 -9.56 3.07
CA ALA A 40 11.61 -10.73 3.20
C ALA A 40 10.12 -10.34 3.14
N ALA A 41 9.70 -9.30 3.87
CA ALA A 41 8.34 -8.78 3.85
C ALA A 41 7.92 -8.36 2.43
N SER A 42 8.84 -7.82 1.65
CA SER A 42 8.57 -7.37 0.28
C SER A 42 8.35 -8.54 -0.68
N ILE A 43 9.12 -9.62 -0.53
CA ILE A 43 8.93 -10.87 -1.28
C ILE A 43 7.60 -11.52 -0.88
N LEU A 44 7.35 -11.66 0.43
CA LEU A 44 6.13 -12.28 0.95
C LEU A 44 4.86 -11.53 0.51
N LYS A 45 4.95 -10.21 0.32
CA LYS A 45 3.83 -9.39 -0.17
C LYS A 45 3.37 -9.80 -1.57
N MET A 46 4.30 -10.23 -2.44
CA MET A 46 3.98 -10.61 -3.82
C MET A 46 3.05 -11.81 -3.86
N GLY A 47 3.27 -12.80 -3.00
CA GLY A 47 2.43 -14.00 -2.92
C GLY A 47 1.07 -13.83 -2.23
N THR A 48 0.65 -12.61 -1.90
CA THR A 48 -0.63 -12.38 -1.23
C THR A 48 -1.79 -12.37 -2.23
N VAL A 49 -2.95 -12.92 -1.82
CA VAL A 49 -4.20 -12.81 -2.60
C VAL A 49 -4.53 -11.35 -2.93
N GLY A 50 -4.21 -10.44 -2.01
CA GLY A 50 -4.37 -9.00 -2.23
C GLY A 50 -3.52 -8.45 -3.38
N ALA A 51 -2.29 -8.96 -3.59
CA ALA A 51 -1.44 -8.54 -4.71
C ALA A 51 -2.01 -9.01 -6.05
N VAL A 52 -2.47 -10.27 -6.12
CA VAL A 52 -3.12 -10.82 -7.32
C VAL A 52 -4.42 -10.07 -7.64
N PHE A 53 -5.26 -9.81 -6.63
CA PHE A 53 -6.49 -9.04 -6.80
C PHE A 53 -6.21 -7.60 -7.26
N SER A 54 -5.22 -6.93 -6.67
CA SER A 54 -4.79 -5.59 -7.07
C SER A 54 -4.35 -5.54 -8.53
N ALA A 55 -3.59 -6.56 -8.98
CA ALA A 55 -3.19 -6.69 -10.38
C ALA A 55 -4.38 -6.91 -11.32
N ALA A 56 -5.33 -7.79 -10.94
CA ALA A 56 -6.56 -8.04 -11.69
C ALA A 56 -7.40 -6.76 -11.84
N PHE A 57 -7.64 -6.05 -10.73
CA PHE A 57 -8.39 -4.80 -10.72
C PHE A 57 -7.73 -3.72 -11.59
N THR A 58 -6.40 -3.60 -11.51
CA THR A 58 -5.65 -2.63 -12.30
C THR A 58 -5.65 -3.00 -13.78
N GLY A 59 -5.48 -4.28 -14.12
CA GLY A 59 -5.58 -4.77 -15.49
C GLY A 59 -6.95 -4.50 -16.11
N GLY A 60 -8.02 -4.72 -15.35
CA GLY A 60 -9.40 -4.41 -15.78
C GLY A 60 -9.60 -2.92 -16.04
N ARG A 61 -9.09 -2.06 -15.16
CA ARG A 61 -9.08 -0.61 -15.40
C ARG A 61 -8.32 -0.23 -16.67
N GLN A 62 -7.13 -0.79 -16.87
CA GLN A 62 -6.31 -0.49 -18.06
C GLN A 62 -7.00 -0.91 -19.36
N GLN A 63 -7.79 -1.99 -19.33
CA GLN A 63 -8.58 -2.43 -20.47
C GLN A 63 -9.80 -1.54 -20.72
N LEU A 64 -10.45 -1.04 -19.67
CA LEU A 64 -11.58 -0.11 -19.80
C LEU A 64 -11.18 1.27 -20.33
N PHE A 65 -10.01 1.77 -19.96
CA PHE A 65 -9.54 3.12 -20.31
C PHE A 65 -8.46 3.14 -21.39
N ASP A 66 -8.24 2.02 -22.09
CA ASP A 66 -7.22 1.80 -23.13
C ASP A 66 -5.86 2.47 -22.85
N SER A 67 -5.41 2.43 -21.60
CA SER A 67 -4.24 3.22 -21.16
C SER A 67 -2.91 2.63 -21.61
N ARG A 68 -2.94 1.50 -22.35
CA ARG A 68 -1.80 0.83 -22.98
C ARG A 68 -2.25 0.25 -24.33
N PRO A 69 -2.24 1.06 -25.41
CA PRO A 69 -2.85 0.71 -26.69
C PRO A 69 -2.11 -0.38 -27.48
N HIS A 70 -0.99 -0.90 -26.96
CA HIS A 70 -0.24 -1.99 -27.61
C HIS A 70 -0.74 -3.39 -27.22
N TYR A 71 -1.66 -3.48 -26.26
CA TYR A 71 -2.33 -4.71 -25.90
C TYR A 71 -3.70 -4.74 -26.57
N GLY A 72 -4.11 -5.88 -27.13
CA GLY A 72 -5.44 -6.06 -27.72
C GLY A 72 -6.59 -5.80 -26.72
N THR A 73 -7.83 -5.98 -27.16
CA THR A 73 -9.02 -5.81 -26.29
C THR A 73 -9.63 -7.14 -25.82
N ASP A 74 -9.02 -8.26 -26.18
CA ASP A 74 -9.50 -9.61 -25.88
C ASP A 74 -9.13 -10.09 -24.45
N SER A 75 -9.55 -11.31 -24.12
CA SER A 75 -9.24 -11.94 -22.83
C SER A 75 -7.75 -12.28 -22.66
N GLY A 76 -7.03 -12.51 -23.77
CA GLY A 76 -5.57 -12.68 -23.76
C GLY A 76 -4.87 -11.41 -23.31
N ALA A 77 -5.25 -10.27 -23.89
CA ALA A 77 -4.72 -8.96 -23.54
C ALA A 77 -5.10 -8.51 -22.12
N TYR A 78 -6.23 -8.97 -21.57
CA TYR A 78 -6.50 -8.82 -20.14
C TYR A 78 -5.44 -9.53 -19.30
N GLY A 79 -5.17 -10.81 -19.59
CA GLY A 79 -4.16 -11.61 -18.89
C GLY A 79 -2.78 -10.99 -18.94
N GLU A 80 -2.38 -10.46 -20.10
CA GLU A 80 -1.11 -9.74 -20.28
C GLU A 80 -1.05 -8.47 -19.43
N ARG A 81 -2.13 -7.67 -19.39
CA ARG A 81 -2.21 -6.48 -18.53
C ARG A 81 -2.10 -6.84 -17.05
N VAL A 82 -2.76 -7.91 -16.61
CA VAL A 82 -2.68 -8.41 -15.23
C VAL A 82 -1.26 -8.87 -14.90
N GLY A 83 -0.63 -9.67 -15.77
CA GLY A 83 0.74 -10.14 -15.57
C GLY A 83 1.75 -8.98 -15.54
N ALA A 84 1.62 -8.03 -16.45
CA ALA A 84 2.46 -6.84 -16.50
C ALA A 84 2.29 -5.97 -15.25
N ASP A 85 1.06 -5.81 -14.74
CA ASP A 85 0.82 -5.06 -13.53
C ASP A 85 1.33 -5.79 -12.27
N TYR A 86 1.20 -7.11 -12.22
CA TYR A 86 1.76 -7.93 -11.15
C TYR A 86 3.30 -7.82 -11.10
N ALA A 87 3.97 -7.88 -12.25
CA ALA A 87 5.42 -7.67 -12.35
C ALA A 87 5.82 -6.25 -11.89
N ARG A 88 5.08 -5.23 -12.35
CA ARG A 88 5.28 -3.83 -11.92
C ARG A 88 5.16 -3.66 -10.40
N GLN A 89 4.10 -4.21 -9.80
CA GLN A 89 3.89 -4.18 -8.35
C GLN A 89 4.98 -4.94 -7.58
N SER A 90 5.51 -6.01 -8.16
CA SER A 90 6.61 -6.78 -7.57
C SER A 90 7.90 -5.97 -7.53
N VAL A 91 8.26 -5.29 -8.63
CA VAL A 91 9.41 -4.38 -8.68
C VAL A 91 9.25 -3.25 -7.66
N GLN A 92 8.07 -2.64 -7.57
CA GLN A 92 7.78 -1.63 -6.55
C GLN A 92 7.97 -2.17 -5.13
N ALA A 93 7.49 -3.37 -4.84
CA ALA A 93 7.63 -3.98 -3.53
C ALA A 93 9.11 -4.19 -3.18
N MET A 94 9.91 -4.74 -4.10
CA MET A 94 11.35 -4.95 -3.89
C MET A 94 12.09 -3.64 -3.67
N MET A 95 11.85 -2.65 -4.52
CA MET A 95 12.49 -1.34 -4.40
C MET A 95 12.10 -0.65 -3.09
N ASN A 96 10.82 -0.68 -2.73
CA ASN A 96 10.36 -0.11 -1.47
C ASN A 96 11.03 -0.80 -0.27
N GLY A 97 11.08 -2.14 -0.24
CA GLY A 97 11.73 -2.88 0.84
C GLY A 97 13.25 -2.66 0.92
N GLY A 98 13.92 -2.70 -0.23
CA GLY A 98 15.37 -2.51 -0.34
C GLY A 98 15.79 -1.09 0.05
N MET A 99 15.11 -0.07 -0.48
CA MET A 99 15.39 1.31 -0.12
C MET A 99 15.03 1.61 1.33
N SER A 100 13.95 1.04 1.85
CA SER A 100 13.60 1.15 3.28
C SER A 100 14.66 0.52 4.19
N ALA A 101 15.32 -0.55 3.73
CA ALA A 101 16.43 -1.17 4.44
C ALA A 101 17.70 -0.30 4.42
N ILE A 102 17.98 0.37 3.30
CA ILE A 102 19.12 1.29 3.15
C ILE A 102 18.92 2.56 3.97
N LEU A 103 17.76 3.20 3.82
CA LEU A 103 17.45 4.50 4.43
C LEU A 103 16.99 4.39 5.89
N ARG A 104 16.75 3.17 6.37
CA ARG A 104 16.21 2.88 7.71
C ARG A 104 14.82 3.49 7.92
N ASP A 105 14.00 3.36 6.89
CA ASP A 105 12.61 3.79 6.87
C ASP A 105 11.68 2.60 7.11
N ASP A 106 10.53 2.85 7.72
CA ASP A 106 9.48 1.86 7.92
C ASP A 106 8.53 1.87 6.72
N PRO A 107 8.45 0.78 5.92
CA PRO A 107 7.59 0.73 4.73
C PRO A 107 6.10 0.49 5.02
N ARG A 108 5.71 0.36 6.30
CA ARG A 108 4.36 -0.06 6.70
C ARG A 108 3.40 1.12 6.76
N TYR A 109 2.12 0.83 6.50
CA TYR A 109 1.03 1.77 6.74
C TYR A 109 0.48 1.60 8.15
N TYR A 110 0.33 2.68 8.91
CA TYR A 110 -0.24 2.69 10.24
C TYR A 110 -1.64 3.27 10.15
N VAL A 111 -2.67 2.52 10.54
CA VAL A 111 -4.05 2.98 10.46
C VAL A 111 -4.32 3.93 11.62
N LEU A 112 -4.87 5.12 11.33
CA LEU A 112 -5.32 6.06 12.37
C LEU A 112 -6.55 5.50 13.10
N GLY A 113 -7.55 5.06 12.35
CA GLY A 113 -8.75 4.40 12.87
C GLY A 113 -9.86 5.34 13.33
N ALA A 114 -10.95 4.74 13.82
CA ALA A 114 -12.23 5.40 14.06
C ALA A 114 -12.23 6.46 15.20
N GLY A 115 -11.14 6.57 15.98
CA GLY A 115 -10.98 7.64 16.97
C GLY A 115 -10.72 9.03 16.35
N HIS A 116 -10.50 9.10 15.04
CA HIS A 116 -10.23 10.34 14.31
C HIS A 116 -11.38 10.70 13.36
N SER A 117 -11.52 12.00 13.06
CA SER A 117 -12.52 12.47 12.10
C SER A 117 -12.29 11.90 10.69
N PHE A 118 -13.36 11.73 9.92
CA PHE A 118 -13.30 11.22 8.55
C PHE A 118 -12.30 12.01 7.69
N LYS A 119 -12.35 13.35 7.73
CA LYS A 119 -11.44 14.22 6.97
C LYS A 119 -9.98 14.01 7.36
N SER A 120 -9.69 13.90 8.66
CA SER A 120 -8.33 13.67 9.15
C SER A 120 -7.75 12.35 8.63
N ARG A 121 -8.57 11.30 8.59
CA ARG A 121 -8.18 9.97 8.11
C ARG A 121 -7.92 9.95 6.61
N VAL A 122 -8.74 10.64 5.82
CA VAL A 122 -8.53 10.80 4.37
C VAL A 122 -7.21 11.53 4.09
N VAL A 123 -7.00 12.69 4.72
CA VAL A 123 -5.78 13.49 4.52
C VAL A 123 -4.54 12.69 4.92
N TYR A 124 -4.57 12.04 6.08
CA TYR A 124 -3.50 11.19 6.55
C TYR A 124 -3.23 10.03 5.58
N ALA A 125 -4.24 9.26 5.18
CA ALA A 125 -4.04 8.13 4.27
C ALA A 125 -3.40 8.56 2.94
N ALA A 126 -3.76 9.75 2.42
CA ALA A 126 -3.13 10.30 1.24
C ALA A 126 -1.68 10.77 1.49
N GLU A 127 -1.43 11.48 2.60
CA GLU A 127 -0.10 12.03 2.91
C GLU A 127 0.95 10.95 3.14
N ARG A 128 0.54 9.79 3.68
CA ARG A 128 1.41 8.62 3.92
C ARG A 128 1.93 7.96 2.63
N VAL A 129 1.53 8.44 1.45
CA VAL A 129 2.18 8.11 0.17
C VAL A 129 3.45 8.93 -0.04
N LEU A 130 3.49 10.16 0.47
CA LEU A 130 4.61 11.09 0.34
C LEU A 130 5.50 11.11 1.58
N ILE A 131 4.95 10.72 2.75
CA ILE A 131 5.61 10.70 4.04
C ILE A 131 5.62 9.27 4.58
N THR A 132 6.74 8.86 5.18
CA THR A 132 6.87 7.59 5.88
C THR A 132 7.53 7.77 7.25
N HIS A 133 7.46 6.76 8.11
CA HIS A 133 8.14 6.79 9.40
C HIS A 133 9.58 6.30 9.24
N LYS A 134 10.49 6.80 10.08
CA LYS A 134 11.82 6.19 10.26
C LYS A 134 11.75 5.04 11.25
N ASP A 135 12.67 4.08 11.14
CA ASP A 135 12.84 3.01 12.14
C ASP A 135 13.14 3.58 13.53
N SER A 136 13.86 4.71 13.59
CA SER A 136 14.20 5.42 14.83
C SER A 136 13.03 6.25 15.41
N GLY A 137 11.88 6.26 14.74
CA GLY A 137 10.78 7.19 15.03
C GLY A 137 10.92 8.52 14.28
N GLY A 138 9.81 9.25 14.20
CA GLY A 138 9.68 10.47 13.41
C GLY A 138 9.31 10.20 11.95
N ASP A 139 9.03 11.29 11.22
CA ASP A 139 8.61 11.27 9.83
C ASP A 139 9.71 11.71 8.86
N THR A 140 9.66 11.20 7.64
CA THR A 140 10.57 11.52 6.55
C THR A 140 9.86 11.41 5.21
N ALA A 141 10.44 11.96 4.15
CA ALA A 141 9.94 11.75 2.79
C ALA A 141 9.95 10.26 2.46
N ASN A 142 8.89 9.77 1.80
CA ASN A 142 8.73 8.38 1.41
C ASN A 142 9.53 8.05 0.14
N ILE A 143 10.85 8.32 0.19
CA ILE A 143 11.79 8.03 -0.88
C ILE A 143 11.74 6.55 -1.30
N PRO A 144 11.63 5.56 -0.38
CA PRO A 144 11.52 4.17 -0.78
C PRO A 144 10.34 3.88 -1.72
N LEU A 145 9.15 4.41 -1.40
CA LEU A 145 7.96 4.20 -2.21
C LEU A 145 8.03 4.96 -3.54
N LEU A 146 8.45 6.23 -3.51
CA LEU A 146 8.54 7.08 -4.70
C LEU A 146 9.56 6.54 -5.70
N THR A 147 10.75 6.14 -5.23
CA THR A 147 11.76 5.51 -6.08
C THR A 147 11.26 4.18 -6.63
N GLY A 148 10.54 3.38 -5.85
CA GLY A 148 9.92 2.15 -6.36
C GLY A 148 8.91 2.42 -7.48
N ILE A 149 8.06 3.44 -7.33
CA ILE A 149 7.10 3.85 -8.35
C ILE A 149 7.84 4.27 -9.63
N VAL A 150 8.81 5.17 -9.53
CA VAL A 150 9.58 5.65 -10.70
C VAL A 150 10.36 4.52 -11.36
N ALA A 151 11.07 3.69 -10.59
CA ALA A 151 11.83 2.56 -11.11
C ALA A 151 10.93 1.56 -11.85
N SER A 152 9.73 1.29 -11.34
CA SER A 152 8.80 0.38 -12.00
C SER A 152 8.25 0.92 -13.33
N GLN A 153 8.05 2.24 -13.42
CA GLN A 153 7.61 2.87 -14.66
C GLN A 153 8.75 3.02 -15.65
N ALA A 154 9.96 3.33 -15.17
CA ALA A 154 11.18 3.33 -15.98
C ALA A 154 11.47 1.93 -16.54
N LEU A 155 11.29 0.87 -15.76
CA LEU A 155 11.43 -0.51 -16.24
C LEU A 155 10.39 -0.84 -17.30
N ALA A 156 9.12 -0.50 -17.06
CA ALA A 156 8.06 -0.68 -18.05
C ALA A 156 8.35 0.09 -19.35
N ASN A 157 8.94 1.28 -19.26
CA ASN A 157 9.37 2.06 -20.41
C ASN A 157 10.61 1.46 -21.10
N GLY A 158 11.57 0.94 -20.33
CA GLY A 158 12.83 0.39 -20.84
C GLY A 158 12.69 -0.90 -21.65
N ILE A 159 11.60 -1.65 -21.43
CA ILE A 159 11.24 -2.85 -22.21
C ILE A 159 10.83 -2.47 -23.65
N TYR A 160 10.44 -1.22 -23.92
CA TYR A 160 10.16 -0.75 -25.28
C TYR A 160 11.46 -0.43 -26.06
N PRO A 161 11.44 -0.57 -27.41
CA PRO A 161 12.53 -0.13 -28.27
C PRO A 161 12.91 1.33 -27.98
N GLU A 162 14.20 1.68 -28.14
CA GLU A 162 14.72 3.00 -27.74
C GLU A 162 13.95 4.18 -28.33
N ARG A 163 13.41 4.01 -29.54
CA ARG A 163 12.60 4.99 -30.26
C ARG A 163 11.24 5.29 -29.59
N ASP A 164 10.74 4.38 -28.76
CA ASP A 164 9.43 4.48 -28.09
C ASP A 164 9.56 4.76 -26.58
N ARG A 165 10.79 4.97 -26.08
CA ARG A 165 11.05 5.34 -24.69
C ARG A 165 10.70 6.80 -24.47
N ASP A 166 9.74 7.06 -23.59
CA ASP A 166 9.27 8.42 -23.30
C ASP A 166 9.26 8.69 -21.79
N TRP A 167 10.08 9.66 -21.37
CA TRP A 167 10.12 10.10 -19.97
C TRP A 167 8.84 10.82 -19.53
N ALA A 168 8.08 11.42 -20.44
CA ALA A 168 6.77 11.98 -20.12
C ALA A 168 5.76 10.87 -19.77
N ARG A 169 5.83 9.72 -20.46
CA ARG A 169 5.07 8.51 -20.10
C ARG A 169 5.47 7.95 -18.73
N VAL A 170 6.76 7.95 -18.40
CA VAL A 170 7.24 7.58 -17.06
C VAL A 170 6.64 8.51 -16.00
N ALA A 171 6.73 9.83 -16.20
CA ALA A 171 6.23 10.83 -15.26
C ALA A 171 4.71 10.72 -15.04
N THR A 172 3.92 10.69 -16.12
CA THR A 172 2.45 10.55 -16.06
C THR A 172 2.03 9.21 -15.44
N GLY A 173 2.71 8.11 -15.78
CA GLY A 173 2.51 6.81 -15.16
C GLY A 173 2.85 6.80 -13.67
N SER A 174 3.91 7.50 -13.26
CA SER A 174 4.31 7.64 -11.86
C SER A 174 3.25 8.41 -11.07
N LEU A 175 2.74 9.52 -11.59
CA LEU A 175 1.64 10.28 -10.99
C LEU A 175 0.37 9.43 -10.83
N GLY A 176 0.01 8.67 -11.86
CA GLY A 176 -1.11 7.73 -11.80
C GLY A 176 -0.91 6.64 -10.73
N SER A 177 0.33 6.18 -10.55
CA SER A 177 0.66 5.20 -9.49
C SER A 177 0.60 5.80 -8.10
N ILE A 178 1.01 7.06 -7.92
CA ILE A 178 0.86 7.80 -6.66
C ILE A 178 -0.62 7.94 -6.31
N ALA A 179 -1.45 8.40 -7.25
CA ALA A 179 -2.90 8.54 -7.04
C ALA A 179 -3.57 7.20 -6.71
N SER A 180 -3.23 6.14 -7.46
CA SER A 180 -3.70 4.78 -7.16
C SER A 180 -3.26 4.33 -5.77
N ARG A 181 -2.04 4.68 -5.35
CA ARG A 181 -1.52 4.33 -4.04
C ARG A 181 -2.29 5.04 -2.92
N MET A 182 -2.62 6.32 -3.07
CA MET A 182 -3.45 7.08 -2.14
C MET A 182 -4.79 6.38 -1.94
N GLY A 183 -5.49 6.06 -3.01
CA GLY A 183 -6.76 5.31 -2.94
C GLY A 183 -6.60 3.96 -2.21
N THR A 184 -5.53 3.21 -2.47
CA THR A 184 -5.29 1.95 -1.73
C THR A 184 -4.98 2.15 -0.25
N GLN A 185 -4.38 3.29 0.15
CA GLN A 185 -4.16 3.61 1.56
C GLN A 185 -5.48 3.98 2.24
N GLU A 186 -6.36 4.72 1.56
CA GLU A 186 -7.71 4.99 2.05
C GLU A 186 -8.51 3.68 2.23
N PHE A 187 -8.46 2.74 1.28
CA PHE A 187 -9.11 1.44 1.45
C PHE A 187 -8.59 0.66 2.67
N LYS A 188 -7.31 0.81 3.03
CA LYS A 188 -6.75 0.22 4.26
C LYS A 188 -7.24 0.95 5.50
N GLU A 189 -7.24 2.28 5.45
CA GLU A 189 -7.66 3.15 6.54
C GLU A 189 -9.11 2.91 6.94
N PHE A 190 -10.00 2.79 5.94
CA PHE A 190 -11.44 2.59 6.13
C PHE A 190 -11.88 1.13 6.03
N GLY A 191 -10.94 0.18 5.95
CA GLY A 191 -11.25 -1.23 5.69
C GLY A 191 -12.11 -1.89 6.77
N ASP A 192 -11.92 -1.53 8.04
CA ASP A 192 -12.75 -2.04 9.13
C ASP A 192 -14.16 -1.43 9.13
N ASP A 193 -14.31 -0.16 8.75
CA ASP A 193 -15.60 0.51 8.61
C ASP A 193 -16.43 -0.11 7.49
N ILE A 194 -15.79 -0.34 6.32
CA ILE A 194 -16.41 -1.04 5.19
C ILE A 194 -16.89 -2.43 5.61
N ARG A 195 -16.05 -3.17 6.34
CA ARG A 195 -16.39 -4.51 6.82
C ARG A 195 -17.56 -4.48 7.80
N GLN A 196 -17.59 -3.52 8.72
CA GLN A 196 -18.67 -3.37 9.70
C GLN A 196 -20.00 -3.05 9.01
N TYR A 197 -19.98 -2.11 8.06
CA TYR A 197 -21.14 -1.75 7.25
C TYR A 197 -21.70 -2.96 6.48
N LEU A 198 -20.83 -3.71 5.78
CA LEU A 198 -21.24 -4.89 5.03
C LEU A 198 -21.82 -5.98 5.94
N ARG A 199 -21.20 -6.23 7.11
CA ARG A 199 -21.72 -7.19 8.10
C ARG A 199 -23.10 -6.80 8.62
N HIS A 200 -23.32 -5.51 8.87
CA HIS A 200 -24.63 -5.02 9.31
C HIS A 200 -25.69 -5.20 8.23
N LYS A 201 -25.35 -4.89 6.97
CA LYS A 201 -26.27 -5.04 5.84
C LYS A 201 -26.63 -6.50 5.55
N ILE A 202 -25.67 -7.41 5.63
CA ILE A 202 -25.90 -8.86 5.44
C ILE A 202 -26.79 -9.43 6.54
N LYS A 203 -26.65 -9.00 7.80
CA LYS A 203 -27.49 -9.48 8.92
C LYS A 203 -28.92 -8.94 8.91
N LYS A 204 -29.20 -7.89 8.13
CA LYS A 204 -30.52 -7.26 8.03
C LYS A 204 -31.36 -7.83 6.87
N ASN A 205 -30.73 -8.60 6.00
CA ASN A 205 -31.38 -9.41 4.95
C ASN A 205 -31.45 -10.87 5.40
#